data_AF-A0A160P1N0-F1
#
_entry.id   AF-A0A160P1N0-F1
#
_cell.length_a   1.000
_cell.length_b   1.000
_cell.length_c   1.000
_cell.angle_alpha   90.00
_cell.angle_beta   90.00
_cell.angle_gamma   90.00
#
_symmetry.space_group_name_H-M   'P 1'
#
loop_
_entity.id
_entity.type
_entity.pdbx_description
1 polymer ?
#
loop_
_entity_poly.entity_id
_entity_poly.type
_entity_poly.pdbx_seq_one_letter_code
_entity_poly.pdbx_strand_id
1 'polypeptide(L)'
;MTAASADRIKIWFRFVPREGWPPHDTEGLWALPVGENTAQVVNVPFLQDGVAEGDVVRYVTDDDGLHWATGRETASGNVVIRVLPVRAGPLGPSPRAVHERFAPFGLGGESFSAELPLVALTVPADAPTRR
;
A
#
# COMPACT_ATOMS: atom_id res chain seq x y z
N MET A 1 -5.11 -17.70 -24.12
CA MET A 1 -6.22 -17.16 -23.30
C MET A 1 -5.80 -15.77 -22.84
N THR A 2 -6.39 -14.73 -23.41
CA THR A 2 -6.19 -13.34 -22.98
C THR A 2 -6.97 -13.16 -21.68
N ALA A 3 -6.30 -12.88 -20.58
CA ALA A 3 -6.98 -12.49 -19.35
C ALA A 3 -7.83 -11.26 -19.65
N ALA A 4 -9.14 -11.34 -19.42
CA ALA A 4 -9.95 -10.14 -19.30
C ALA A 4 -9.29 -9.26 -18.23
N SER A 5 -9.13 -7.97 -18.50
CA SER A 5 -8.71 -7.03 -17.47
C SER A 5 -9.80 -7.05 -16.41
N ALA A 6 -9.59 -7.77 -15.31
CA ALA A 6 -10.49 -7.71 -14.18
C ALA A 6 -10.51 -6.25 -13.70
N ASP A 7 -11.71 -5.66 -13.68
CA ASP A 7 -11.86 -4.28 -13.21
C ASP A 7 -11.42 -4.19 -11.76
N ARG A 8 -10.51 -3.25 -11.49
CA ARG A 8 -10.03 -2.99 -10.13
C ARG A 8 -11.13 -2.30 -9.34
N ILE A 9 -11.35 -2.74 -8.12
CA ILE A 9 -12.23 -2.08 -7.17
C ILE A 9 -11.42 -1.32 -6.13
N LYS A 10 -12.03 -0.32 -5.51
CA LYS A 10 -11.43 0.43 -4.39
C LYS A 10 -11.89 -0.18 -3.08
N ILE A 11 -10.95 -0.60 -2.23
CA ILE A 11 -11.22 -1.05 -0.86
C ILE A 11 -10.77 0.03 0.11
N TRP A 12 -11.69 0.51 0.93
CA TRP A 12 -11.45 1.50 1.97
C TRP A 12 -11.13 0.85 3.31
N PHE A 13 -10.08 1.34 3.95
CA PHE A 13 -9.67 0.95 5.28
C PHE A 13 -9.92 2.10 6.24
N ARG A 14 -10.38 1.78 7.46
CA ARG A 14 -10.50 2.73 8.57
C ARG A 14 -9.42 2.44 9.60
N PHE A 15 -8.80 3.49 10.12
CA PHE A 15 -7.79 3.39 11.16
C PHE A 15 -7.82 4.63 12.06
N VAL A 16 -7.20 4.51 13.23
CA VAL A 16 -7.04 5.64 14.15
C VAL A 16 -5.89 6.51 13.65
N PRO A 17 -6.08 7.82 13.43
CA PRO A 17 -5.00 8.74 13.12
C PRO A 17 -3.88 8.65 14.15
N ARG A 18 -2.62 8.71 13.70
CA ARG A 18 -1.43 8.59 14.56
C ARG A 18 -0.87 9.97 14.85
N GLU A 19 -0.36 10.17 16.06
CA GLU A 19 0.39 11.38 16.39
C GLU A 19 1.61 11.52 15.48
N GLY A 20 1.82 12.73 14.95
CA GLY A 20 2.93 13.02 14.04
C GLY A 20 2.79 12.47 12.61
N TRP A 21 1.65 11.88 12.26
CA TRP A 21 1.31 11.43 10.90
C TRP A 21 0.23 12.32 10.28
N PRO A 22 -0.01 12.22 8.95
CA PRO A 22 -1.15 12.87 8.32
C PRO A 22 -2.46 12.58 9.05
N PRO A 23 -3.38 13.56 9.18
CA PRO A 23 -4.58 13.45 10.00
C PRO A 23 -5.70 12.64 9.31
N HIS A 24 -5.33 11.66 8.50
CA HIS A 24 -6.28 10.78 7.82
C HIS A 24 -6.69 9.65 8.77
N ASP A 25 -7.95 9.27 8.69
CA ASP A 25 -8.57 8.13 9.36
C ASP A 25 -8.95 7.01 8.38
N THR A 26 -8.73 7.26 7.08
CA THR A 26 -9.05 6.33 6.00
C THR A 26 -7.99 6.32 4.90
N GLU A 27 -7.88 5.18 4.22
CA GLU A 27 -7.08 5.01 3.01
C GLU A 27 -7.80 4.08 2.06
N GLY A 28 -7.77 4.41 0.76
CA GLY A 28 -8.39 3.61 -0.28
C GLY A 28 -7.34 2.91 -1.16
N LEU A 29 -7.27 1.58 -1.09
CA LEU A 29 -6.38 0.75 -1.88
C LEU A 29 -7.09 0.15 -3.09
N TRP A 30 -6.39 0.02 -4.21
CA TRP A 30 -6.88 -0.72 -5.37
C TRP A 30 -6.75 -2.21 -5.12
N ALA A 31 -7.77 -2.98 -5.51
CA ALA A 31 -7.80 -4.42 -5.37
C ALA A 31 -8.46 -5.10 -6.56
N LEU A 32 -8.16 -6.38 -6.77
CA LEU A 32 -8.82 -7.26 -7.73
C LEU A 32 -9.77 -8.19 -6.97
N PRO A 33 -11.07 -8.27 -7.34
CA PRO A 33 -11.97 -9.25 -6.74
C PRO A 33 -11.46 -10.69 -6.97
N VAL A 34 -11.47 -11.51 -5.92
CA VAL A 34 -11.05 -12.93 -5.96
C VAL A 34 -12.10 -13.89 -5.37
N GLY A 35 -13.22 -13.35 -4.87
CA GLY A 35 -14.37 -14.08 -4.36
C GLY A 35 -15.55 -13.13 -4.10
N GLU A 36 -16.61 -13.61 -3.45
CA GLU A 36 -17.86 -12.86 -3.24
C GLU A 36 -17.65 -11.56 -2.44
N ASN A 37 -16.82 -11.62 -1.40
CA ASN A 37 -16.52 -10.49 -0.51
C ASN A 37 -15.03 -10.37 -0.22
N THR A 38 -14.20 -10.83 -1.16
CA THR A 38 -12.75 -10.91 -1.00
C THR A 38 -12.05 -10.32 -2.21
N ALA A 39 -11.00 -9.54 -1.95
CA ALA A 39 -10.21 -8.89 -2.99
C ALA A 39 -8.72 -8.91 -2.63
N GLN A 40 -7.88 -9.13 -3.64
CA GLN A 40 -6.43 -9.04 -3.52
C GLN A 40 -5.98 -7.59 -3.71
N VAL A 41 -5.28 -7.01 -2.73
CA VAL A 41 -4.71 -5.67 -2.83
C VAL A 41 -3.64 -5.64 -3.93
N VAL A 42 -3.65 -4.61 -4.78
CA VAL A 42 -2.72 -4.51 -5.94
C VAL A 42 -1.95 -3.19 -5.99
N ASN A 43 -1.89 -2.47 -4.87
CA ASN A 43 -0.95 -1.37 -4.68
C ASN A 43 -0.49 -1.27 -3.22
N VAL A 44 0.63 -0.58 -3.01
CA VAL A 44 1.25 -0.43 -1.70
C VAL A 44 0.48 0.56 -0.81
N PRO A 45 0.23 0.26 0.48
CA PRO A 45 -0.44 1.19 1.40
C PRO A 45 0.52 2.23 2.00
N PHE A 46 0.11 3.49 1.98
CA PHE A 46 0.83 4.59 2.60
C PHE A 46 0.59 4.71 4.10
N LEU A 47 -0.64 4.46 4.56
CA LEU A 47 -1.07 4.80 5.92
C LEU A 47 -1.57 3.57 6.67
N GLN A 48 -2.32 2.68 6.03
CA GLN A 48 -2.89 1.48 6.62
C GLN A 48 -1.81 0.51 7.09
N ASP A 49 -1.84 0.13 8.37
CA ASP A 49 -0.95 -0.90 8.91
C ASP A 49 -1.52 -2.31 8.75
N GLY A 50 -0.65 -3.32 8.78
CA GLY A 50 -1.06 -4.72 8.81
C GLY A 50 -1.65 -5.26 7.50
N VAL A 51 -1.53 -4.50 6.41
CA VAL A 51 -1.91 -4.89 5.04
C VAL A 51 -0.72 -4.59 4.13
N ALA A 52 -0.47 -5.49 3.18
CA ALA A 52 0.53 -5.30 2.12
C ALA A 52 -0.10 -5.52 0.74
N GLU A 53 0.55 -5.00 -0.29
CA GLU A 53 0.25 -5.38 -1.67
C GLU A 53 0.31 -6.91 -1.81
N GLY A 54 -0.69 -7.50 -2.47
CA GLY A 54 -0.86 -8.93 -2.62
C GLY A 54 -1.65 -9.62 -1.51
N ASP A 55 -1.91 -8.97 -0.38
CA ASP A 55 -2.78 -9.52 0.66
C ASP A 55 -4.22 -9.68 0.13
N VAL A 56 -4.90 -10.75 0.54
CA VAL A 56 -6.34 -10.91 0.31
C VAL A 56 -7.08 -10.39 1.53
N VAL A 57 -8.02 -9.46 1.31
CA VAL A 57 -8.83 -8.84 2.36
C VAL A 57 -10.31 -9.14 2.15
N ARG A 58 -11.05 -9.25 3.25
CA ARG A 58 -12.51 -9.26 3.24
C ARG A 58 -13.04 -7.84 3.25
N TYR A 59 -14.18 -7.62 2.61
CA TYR A 59 -14.87 -6.34 2.64
C TYR A 59 -16.40 -6.49 2.73
N VAL A 60 -17.07 -5.43 3.15
CA VAL A 60 -18.52 -5.25 3.04
C VAL A 60 -18.81 -4.04 2.17
N THR A 61 -19.88 -4.10 1.38
CA THR A 61 -20.34 -2.94 0.61
C THR A 61 -21.40 -2.22 1.43
N ASP A 62 -21.25 -0.90 1.61
CA ASP A 62 -22.26 -0.08 2.28
C ASP A 62 -23.34 0.40 1.30
N ASP A 63 -24.30 1.16 1.83
CA ASP A 63 -25.44 1.68 1.07
C ASP A 63 -25.04 2.68 -0.03
N ASP A 64 -23.83 3.26 0.07
CA ASP A 64 -23.24 4.17 -0.93
C ASP A 64 -22.43 3.41 -2.00
N GLY A 65 -22.34 2.08 -1.90
CA GLY A 65 -21.58 1.24 -2.82
C GLY A 65 -20.08 1.20 -2.54
N LEU A 66 -19.61 1.75 -1.40
CA LEU A 66 -18.21 1.70 -1.01
C LEU A 66 -17.87 0.37 -0.37
N HIS A 67 -16.74 -0.21 -0.77
CA HIS A 67 -16.24 -1.44 -0.19
C HIS A 67 -15.33 -1.14 1.01
N TRP A 68 -15.76 -1.50 2.21
CA TRP A 68 -15.02 -1.32 3.46
C TRP A 68 -14.37 -2.61 3.91
N ALA A 69 -13.04 -2.58 4.09
CA ALA A 69 -12.31 -3.72 4.61
C ALA A 69 -12.79 -4.11 6.01
N THR A 70 -13.00 -5.40 6.23
CA THR A 70 -13.36 -5.98 7.54
C THR A 70 -12.23 -6.79 8.16
N GLY A 71 -11.15 -7.02 7.41
CA GLY A 71 -9.93 -7.63 7.90
C GLY A 71 -9.17 -8.36 6.81
N ARG A 72 -7.91 -8.69 7.10
CA ARG A 72 -7.10 -9.54 6.23
C ARG A 72 -7.52 -10.99 6.35
N GLU A 73 -7.68 -11.65 5.21
CA GLU A 73 -7.93 -13.08 5.13
C GLU A 73 -6.63 -13.87 4.92
N THR A 74 -5.84 -13.49 3.93
CA THR A 74 -4.58 -14.14 3.61
C THR A 74 -3.46 -13.11 3.49
N ALA A 75 -2.33 -13.38 4.14
CA ALA A 75 -1.12 -12.57 3.98
C ALA A 75 -0.30 -13.06 2.77
N SER A 76 0.15 -12.12 1.95
CA SER A 76 1.09 -12.35 0.85
C SER A 76 2.50 -12.70 1.32
N GLY A 77 2.84 -12.28 2.55
CA GLY A 77 4.22 -12.29 3.06
C GLY A 77 5.04 -11.08 2.62
N ASN A 78 4.50 -10.20 1.78
CA ASN A 78 5.16 -8.96 1.40
C ASN A 78 5.27 -8.01 2.61
N VAL A 79 6.32 -7.19 2.59
CA VAL A 79 6.58 -6.18 3.63
C VAL A 79 6.42 -4.80 3.02
N VAL A 80 5.76 -3.91 3.77
CA VAL A 80 5.61 -2.51 3.39
C VAL A 80 6.68 -1.69 4.13
N ILE A 81 7.54 -1.01 3.37
CA ILE A 81 8.50 -0.05 3.91
C ILE A 81 8.04 1.36 3.55
N ARG A 82 8.04 2.26 4.53
CA ARG A 82 7.66 3.66 4.37
C ARG A 82 8.85 4.56 4.67
N VAL A 83 9.18 5.42 3.72
CA VAL A 83 10.35 6.29 3.80
C VAL A 83 9.89 7.73 3.63
N LEU A 84 9.99 8.51 4.70
CA LEU A 84 9.86 9.97 4.63
C LEU A 84 11.27 10.56 4.70
N PRO A 85 11.82 11.09 3.60
CA PRO A 85 13.17 11.60 3.61
C PRO A 85 13.23 12.92 4.41
N VAL A 86 14.26 13.04 5.25
CA VAL A 86 14.47 14.24 6.07
C VAL A 86 14.84 15.41 5.16
N ARG A 87 14.14 16.55 5.30
CA ARG A 87 14.29 17.72 4.44
C ARG A 87 15.74 18.23 4.33
N ALA A 88 16.47 18.26 5.44
CA ALA A 88 17.87 18.68 5.49
C ALA A 88 18.88 17.52 5.31
N GLY A 89 18.40 16.32 5.01
CA GLY A 89 19.21 15.12 4.84
C GLY A 89 19.78 14.97 3.42
N PRO A 90 20.60 13.94 3.18
CA PRO A 90 21.28 13.71 1.90
C PRO A 90 20.34 13.42 0.72
N LEU A 91 19.12 12.97 0.99
CA LEU A 91 18.10 12.74 -0.04
C LEU A 91 17.25 14.00 -0.30
N GLY A 92 17.32 15.01 0.58
CA GLY A 92 16.39 16.14 0.59
C GLY A 92 14.92 15.70 0.67
N PRO A 93 13.95 16.59 0.43
CA PRO A 93 12.53 16.22 0.34
C PRO A 93 12.19 15.58 -1.03
N SER A 94 13.01 14.66 -1.54
CA SER A 94 12.89 14.10 -2.89
C SER A 94 12.44 12.64 -2.88
N PRO A 95 11.18 12.34 -3.26
CA PRO A 95 10.73 10.97 -3.47
C PRO A 95 11.57 10.25 -4.54
N ARG A 96 11.97 10.98 -5.58
CA ARG A 96 12.84 10.46 -6.64
C ARG A 96 14.18 9.95 -6.08
N ALA A 97 14.80 10.71 -5.17
CA ALA A 97 16.08 10.29 -4.57
C ALA A 97 15.90 9.03 -3.70
N VAL A 98 14.74 8.86 -3.05
CA VAL A 98 14.39 7.61 -2.37
C VAL A 98 14.29 6.46 -3.38
N HIS A 99 13.50 6.61 -4.45
CA HIS A 99 13.40 5.58 -5.48
C HIS A 99 14.76 5.20 -6.07
N GLU A 100 15.61 6.18 -6.40
CA GLU A 100 16.98 5.94 -6.90
C GLU A 100 17.83 5.16 -5.89
N ARG A 101 17.66 5.43 -4.59
CA ARG A 101 18.41 4.72 -3.53
C ARG A 101 17.98 3.26 -3.36
N PHE A 102 16.71 2.95 -3.62
CA PHE A 102 16.13 1.60 -3.51
C PHE A 102 16.09 0.84 -4.85
N ALA A 103 16.29 1.51 -5.98
CA ALA A 103 16.31 0.90 -7.32
C ALA A 103 17.25 -0.32 -7.46
N PRO A 104 18.45 -0.36 -6.84
CA PRO A 104 19.33 -1.53 -6.92
C PRO A 104 18.72 -2.83 -6.34
N PHE A 105 17.67 -2.72 -5.53
CA PHE A 105 16.96 -3.87 -4.97
C PHE A 105 15.76 -4.33 -5.81
N GLY A 106 15.48 -3.65 -6.94
CA GLY A 106 14.35 -3.98 -7.81
C GLY A 106 12.97 -3.76 -7.16
N LEU A 107 12.89 -2.93 -6.12
CA LEU A 107 11.65 -2.69 -5.38
C LEU A 107 10.74 -1.70 -6.12
N GLY A 108 9.46 -2.04 -6.20
CA GLY A 108 8.40 -1.12 -6.63
C GLY A 108 7.94 -0.24 -5.47
N GLY A 109 7.34 0.91 -5.79
CA GLY A 109 6.73 1.79 -4.80
C GLY A 109 6.02 2.99 -5.39
N GLU A 110 5.26 3.67 -4.53
CA GLU A 110 4.48 4.85 -4.87
C GLU A 110 4.85 6.03 -3.96
N SER A 111 4.61 7.25 -4.44
CA SER A 111 4.82 8.51 -3.69
C SER A 111 3.49 9.10 -3.29
N PHE A 112 3.38 9.56 -2.04
CA PHE A 112 2.11 10.04 -1.48
C PHE A 112 1.68 11.39 -2.06
N SER A 113 2.47 12.45 -1.83
CA SER A 113 2.22 13.78 -2.41
C SER A 113 3.51 14.60 -2.51
N ALA A 114 3.45 15.77 -3.14
CA ALA A 114 4.60 16.68 -3.20
C ALA A 114 4.88 17.38 -1.86
N GLU A 115 3.82 17.67 -1.08
CA GLU A 115 3.90 18.33 0.22
C GLU A 115 4.40 17.38 1.32
N LEU A 116 4.03 16.10 1.23
CA LEU A 116 4.52 15.04 2.08
C LEU A 116 5.19 13.97 1.21
N PRO A 117 6.52 14.05 0.99
CA PRO A 117 7.26 13.19 0.07
C PRO A 117 7.50 11.78 0.64
N LEU A 118 6.48 11.19 1.27
CA LEU A 118 6.46 9.83 1.76
C LEU A 118 6.44 8.86 0.58
N VAL A 119 7.38 7.92 0.57
CA VAL A 119 7.43 6.83 -0.39
C VAL A 119 7.08 5.53 0.32
N ALA A 120 6.12 4.80 -0.23
CA ALA A 120 5.77 3.45 0.23
C ALA A 120 6.31 2.43 -0.78
N LEU A 121 6.98 1.39 -0.29
CA LEU A 121 7.66 0.37 -1.08
C LEU A 121 7.10 -1.00 -0.74
N THR A 122 6.89 -1.84 -1.76
CA THR A 122 6.59 -3.27 -1.60
C THR A 122 7.89 -4.04 -1.66
N VAL A 123 8.21 -4.76 -0.57
CA VAL A 123 9.29 -5.75 -0.52
C VAL A 123 8.68 -7.14 -0.67
N PRO A 124 8.99 -7.87 -1.75
CA PRO A 124 8.50 -9.22 -1.96
C PRO A 124 8.86 -10.17 -0.82
N ALA A 125 7.97 -11.12 -0.49
CA ALA A 125 8.18 -12.12 0.55
C ALA A 125 9.45 -12.96 0.35
N ASP A 126 9.87 -13.15 -0.91
CA ASP A 126 11.05 -13.91 -1.32
C ASP A 126 12.31 -13.03 -1.47
N ALA A 127 12.23 -11.74 -1.12
CA ALA A 127 13.37 -10.85 -1.18
C ALA A 127 14.51 -11.33 -0.25
N PRO A 128 15.76 -11.36 -0.73
CA PRO A 128 16.89 -11.83 0.06
C PRO A 128 17.14 -10.92 1.26
N THR A 129 17.02 -11.46 2.47
CA THR A 129 17.42 -10.79 3.71
C THR A 129 18.83 -11.24 4.08
N ARG A 130 19.73 -10.29 4.37
CA ARG A 130 21.05 -10.62 4.89
C ARG A 130 20.87 -11.11 6.33
N ARG A 131 21.29 -12.36 6.60
CA ARG A 131 21.42 -12.88 7.96
C ARG A 131 22.67 -12.36 8.64
#